data_AF-A0A9P9YLM6-F1
#
_entry.id   AF-A0A9P9YLM6-F1
#
_cell.length_a   1.000
_cell.length_b   1.000
_cell.length_c   1.000
_cell.angle_alpha   90.00
_cell.angle_beta   90.00
_cell.angle_gamma   90.00
#
_symmetry.space_group_name_H-M   'P 1'
#
loop_
_entity.id
_entity.type
_entity.pdbx_description
1 polymer ?
#
loop_
_entity_poly.entity_id
_entity_poly.type
_entity_poly.pdbx_seq_one_letter_code
_entity_poly.pdbx_strand_id
1 'polypeptide(L)'
;MNTHIFYITNRLSAIPFISKTITNQYPFLFIPGDAAQRTQQTLTFYELDLGLNHVVRKYSEPLEEHANFLVSVPGGNDGPSGVLICSENYLTYKNLGDQHDIRCPIPRRRNDLDDPERGMIFICSATHRTKSMYFFLLQTEQGDIFKITLETDDDVVSEIKLKYFDTVPPATAMCVLKTGFLFVASEFGNQ
;
A
#
# COMPACT_ATOMS: atom_id res chain seq x y z
N MET A 1 21.20 -8.04 -6.30
CA MET A 1 19.91 -8.11 -7.00
C MET A 1 19.00 -7.15 -6.27
N ASN A 2 18.27 -6.27 -6.95
CA ASN A 2 17.39 -5.29 -6.30
C ASN A 2 15.96 -5.55 -6.79
N THR A 3 15.02 -5.68 -5.87
CA THR A 3 13.60 -5.78 -6.20
C THR A 3 13.04 -4.36 -6.29
N HIS A 4 12.53 -3.97 -7.45
CA HIS A 4 12.01 -2.62 -7.67
C HIS A 4 10.49 -2.60 -7.53
N ILE A 5 9.99 -1.76 -6.64
CA ILE A 5 8.57 -1.47 -6.54
C ILE A 5 8.31 -0.19 -7.31
N PHE A 6 7.40 -0.24 -8.27
CA PHE A 6 7.16 0.86 -9.19
C PHE A 6 5.90 1.62 -8.79
N TYR A 7 6.06 2.93 -8.57
CA TYR A 7 4.95 3.85 -8.42
C TYR A 7 5.01 4.88 -9.55
N ILE A 8 4.03 4.85 -10.45
CA ILE A 8 3.95 5.80 -11.59
C ILE A 8 2.95 6.90 -11.25
N THR A 9 3.45 8.14 -11.19
CA THR A 9 2.64 9.36 -11.00
C THR A 9 2.56 10.18 -12.29
N ASN A 10 1.46 10.94 -12.46
CA ASN A 10 1.25 11.84 -13.60
C ASN A 10 1.22 13.31 -13.13
N ARG A 11 2.05 14.13 -13.78
CA ARG A 11 2.24 15.57 -13.51
C ARG A 11 0.97 16.41 -13.59
N LEU A 12 -0.03 15.99 -14.36
CA LEU A 12 -1.26 16.75 -14.62
C LEU A 12 -2.47 16.32 -13.79
N SER A 13 -2.42 15.16 -13.11
CA SER A 13 -3.60 14.62 -12.42
C SER A 13 -3.39 14.27 -10.96
N ALA A 14 -2.15 14.17 -10.44
CA ALA A 14 -1.88 13.67 -9.09
C ALA A 14 -2.56 12.32 -8.77
N ILE A 15 -3.00 11.60 -9.81
CA ILE A 15 -3.61 10.28 -9.75
C ILE A 15 -2.54 9.29 -10.21
N PRO A 16 -2.11 8.34 -9.36
CA PRO A 16 -1.21 7.29 -9.80
C PRO A 16 -1.91 6.37 -10.80
N PHE A 17 -1.19 6.04 -11.87
CA PHE A 17 -1.72 5.20 -12.95
C PHE A 17 -1.60 3.72 -12.62
N ILE A 18 -0.50 3.31 -11.97
CA ILE A 18 -0.19 1.93 -11.62
C ILE A 18 0.65 1.93 -10.33
N SER A 19 0.17 1.21 -9.32
CA SER A 19 0.97 0.69 -8.22
C SER A 19 1.17 -0.80 -8.46
N LYS A 20 2.41 -1.25 -8.68
CA LYS A 20 2.72 -2.68 -8.78
C LYS A 20 4.05 -2.99 -8.09
N THR A 21 4.04 -4.01 -7.26
CA THR A 21 5.24 -4.78 -6.92
C THR A 21 5.59 -5.62 -8.14
N ILE A 22 6.70 -5.33 -8.82
CA ILE A 22 7.26 -6.24 -9.82
C ILE A 22 8.41 -6.98 -9.17
N THR A 23 8.22 -8.26 -8.90
CA THR A 23 9.33 -9.17 -8.60
C THR A 23 9.99 -9.55 -9.93
N ASN A 24 11.28 -9.20 -10.05
CA ASN A 24 12.25 -9.56 -11.07
C ASN A 24 12.24 -8.83 -12.42
N GLN A 25 13.39 -8.20 -12.70
CA GLN A 25 13.78 -7.60 -13.98
C GLN A 25 14.34 -8.62 -14.99
N TYR A 26 14.28 -9.93 -14.70
CA TYR A 26 14.70 -11.00 -15.61
C TYR A 26 13.71 -12.18 -15.54
N PRO A 27 12.95 -12.48 -16.60
CA PRO A 27 11.94 -13.54 -16.61
C PRO A 27 12.51 -14.99 -16.59
N PHE A 28 13.83 -15.17 -16.43
CA PHE A 28 14.50 -16.47 -16.60
C PHE A 28 15.44 -16.91 -15.47
N LEU A 29 15.50 -16.20 -14.34
CA LEU A 29 16.31 -16.66 -13.20
C LEU A 29 15.42 -17.01 -12.01
N PHE A 30 15.30 -18.30 -11.73
CA PHE A 30 14.65 -18.82 -10.53
C PHE A 30 15.49 -18.42 -9.31
N ILE A 31 14.97 -17.55 -8.45
CA ILE A 31 15.62 -17.18 -7.20
C ILE A 31 15.14 -18.18 -6.14
N PRO A 32 16.03 -18.94 -5.47
CA PRO A 32 15.62 -19.78 -4.34
C PRO A 32 15.02 -18.90 -3.23
N GLY A 33 13.98 -19.37 -2.55
CA GLY A 33 13.16 -18.56 -1.61
C GLY A 33 13.97 -17.76 -0.58
N ASP A 34 15.07 -18.33 -0.08
CA ASP A 34 15.97 -17.69 0.88
C ASP A 34 16.73 -16.47 0.32
N ALA A 35 17.01 -16.44 -0.99
CA ALA A 35 17.73 -15.33 -1.62
C ALA A 35 16.81 -14.14 -1.96
N ALA A 36 15.50 -14.40 -2.12
CA ALA A 36 14.50 -13.35 -2.31
C ALA A 36 14.23 -12.57 -1.01
N GLN A 37 14.24 -13.25 0.15
CA GLN A 37 14.11 -12.63 1.47
C GLN A 37 15.34 -11.83 1.94
N ARG A 38 16.51 -12.03 1.31
CA ARG A 38 17.75 -11.29 1.66
C ARG A 38 17.99 -10.07 0.78
N THR A 39 17.13 -9.86 -0.22
CA THR A 39 17.32 -8.85 -1.24
C THR A 39 16.55 -7.59 -0.87
N GLN A 40 17.26 -6.50 -0.55
CA GLN A 40 16.64 -5.23 -0.22
C GLN A 40 15.73 -4.75 -1.37
N GLN A 41 14.49 -4.42 -1.03
CA GLN A 41 13.56 -3.82 -1.96
C GLN A 41 13.84 -2.33 -2.10
N THR A 42 13.56 -1.76 -3.26
CA THR A 42 13.72 -0.34 -3.54
C THR A 42 12.41 0.20 -4.07
N LEU A 43 11.86 1.24 -3.42
CA LEU A 43 10.73 1.99 -3.93
C LEU A 43 11.23 2.98 -4.97
N THR A 44 10.71 2.88 -6.18
CA THR A 44 11.13 3.71 -7.29
C THR A 44 9.93 4.45 -7.89
N PHE A 45 9.99 5.78 -7.85
CA PHE A 45 8.99 6.66 -8.45
C PHE A 45 9.34 6.94 -9.89
N TYR A 46 8.36 6.72 -10.75
CA TYR A 46 8.40 7.02 -12.17
C TYR A 46 7.40 8.12 -12.49
N GLU A 47 7.78 9.03 -13.39
CA GLU A 47 6.90 10.06 -13.90
C GLU A 47 6.71 9.84 -15.40
N LEU A 48 5.45 9.87 -15.83
CA LEU A 48 5.08 9.89 -17.23
C LEU A 48 5.00 11.34 -17.70
N ASP A 49 5.88 11.70 -18.63
CA ASP A 49 5.77 12.97 -19.35
C ASP A 49 4.86 12.77 -20.57
N LEU A 50 3.66 13.37 -20.53
CA LEU A 50 2.68 13.28 -21.60
C LEU A 50 3.06 14.10 -22.85
N GLY A 51 3.86 15.15 -22.71
CA GLY A 51 4.31 15.96 -23.84
C GLY A 51 5.36 15.23 -24.68
N LEU A 52 6.22 14.45 -24.01
CA LEU A 52 7.27 13.65 -24.63
C LEU A 52 6.92 12.16 -24.79
N ASN A 53 5.79 11.71 -24.23
CA ASN A 53 5.32 10.33 -24.19
C ASN A 53 6.42 9.33 -23.76
N HIS A 54 7.15 9.66 -22.69
CA HIS A 54 8.19 8.80 -22.12
C HIS A 54 8.10 8.76 -20.60
N VAL A 55 8.60 7.66 -20.04
CA VAL A 55 8.58 7.39 -18.60
C VAL A 55 9.98 7.59 -18.04
N VAL A 56 10.14 8.46 -17.05
CA VAL A 56 11.42 8.79 -16.41
C VAL A 56 11.41 8.35 -14.96
N ARG A 57 12.50 7.71 -14.53
CA ARG A 57 12.73 7.45 -13.11
C ARG A 57 13.08 8.75 -12.40
N LYS A 58 12.23 9.21 -11.48
CA LYS A 58 12.43 10.45 -10.73
C LYS A 58 13.17 10.26 -9.42
N TYR A 59 12.78 9.24 -8.66
CA TYR A 59 13.29 9.00 -7.32
C TYR A 59 13.40 7.51 -7.07
N SER A 60 14.37 7.11 -6.27
CA SER A 60 14.60 5.70 -5.96
C SER A 60 15.25 5.60 -4.59
N GLU A 61 14.61 4.89 -3.68
CA GLU A 61 15.08 4.75 -2.31
C GLU A 61 14.88 3.32 -1.82
N PRO A 62 15.88 2.74 -1.12
CA PRO A 62 15.71 1.44 -0.49
C PRO A 62 14.59 1.48 0.55
N LEU A 63 13.84 0.38 0.64
CA LEU A 63 12.91 0.15 1.75
C LEU A 63 13.66 -0.49 2.91
N GLU A 64 13.25 -0.13 4.13
CA GLU A 64 13.75 -0.74 5.36
C GLU A 64 13.23 -2.18 5.51
N GLU A 65 11.95 -2.38 5.24
CA GLU A 65 11.26 -3.66 5.36
C GLU A 65 10.75 -4.17 4.01
N HIS A 66 10.55 -5.48 3.91
CA HIS A 66 9.91 -6.07 2.75
C HIS A 66 8.43 -5.67 2.68
N ALA A 67 8.11 -4.91 1.65
CA ALA A 67 6.76 -4.56 1.25
C ALA A 67 6.13 -5.65 0.37
N ASN A 68 4.83 -5.87 0.58
CA ASN A 68 4.03 -6.81 -0.18
C ASN A 68 3.29 -6.13 -1.35
N PHE A 69 2.57 -5.05 -1.08
CA PHE A 69 1.88 -4.23 -2.09
C PHE A 69 1.80 -2.77 -1.64
N LEU A 70 1.44 -1.89 -2.58
CA LEU A 70 1.25 -0.48 -2.28
C LEU A 70 -0.17 -0.02 -2.58
N VAL A 71 -0.66 0.93 -1.79
CA VAL A 71 -1.96 1.57 -1.97
C VAL A 71 -1.74 3.02 -2.37
N SER A 72 -2.38 3.41 -3.48
CA SER A 72 -2.36 4.78 -3.94
C SER A 72 -3.15 5.71 -3.02
N VAL A 73 -2.52 6.80 -2.59
CA VAL A 73 -3.20 7.87 -1.86
C VAL A 73 -3.72 8.89 -2.88
N PRO A 74 -5.00 9.31 -2.79
CA PRO A 74 -5.54 10.38 -3.64
C PRO A 74 -4.69 11.65 -3.55
N GLY A 75 -4.45 12.28 -4.70
CA GLY A 75 -3.69 13.53 -4.82
C GLY A 75 -4.50 14.69 -5.40
N GLY A 76 -3.87 15.86 -5.43
CA GLY A 76 -4.46 17.09 -5.99
C GLY A 76 -5.48 17.69 -5.03
N ASN A 77 -6.66 18.06 -5.53
CA ASN A 77 -7.71 18.64 -4.68
C ASN A 77 -8.38 17.62 -3.75
N ASP A 78 -8.11 16.32 -3.93
CA ASP A 78 -8.77 15.24 -3.17
C ASP A 78 -7.89 14.68 -2.03
N GLY A 79 -6.62 15.11 -1.90
CA GLY A 79 -5.71 14.59 -0.89
C GLY A 79 -4.22 14.88 -1.16
N PRO A 80 -3.33 14.45 -0.25
CA PRO A 80 -1.91 14.83 -0.22
C PRO A 80 -1.03 14.09 -1.25
N SER A 81 -1.61 13.21 -2.08
CA SER A 81 -0.87 12.30 -2.96
C SER A 81 0.03 11.34 -2.17
N GLY A 82 0.89 10.61 -2.86
CA GLY A 82 1.83 9.66 -2.26
C GLY A 82 1.28 8.24 -2.21
N VAL A 83 1.94 7.42 -1.41
CA VAL A 83 1.75 5.97 -1.42
C VAL A 83 1.82 5.41 -0.01
N LEU A 84 0.91 4.48 0.29
CA LEU A 84 1.01 3.62 1.47
C LEU A 84 1.72 2.33 1.07
N ILE A 85 2.82 2.06 1.72
CA ILE A 85 3.65 0.87 1.59
C ILE A 85 3.18 -0.10 2.68
N CYS A 86 2.56 -1.20 2.27
CA CYS A 86 2.22 -2.28 3.19
C CYS A 86 3.45 -3.17 3.32
N SER A 87 3.94 -3.37 4.54
CA SER A 87 5.09 -4.19 4.86
C SER A 87 4.75 -5.12 6.01
N GLU A 88 5.65 -6.06 6.30
CA GLU A 88 5.52 -6.90 7.48
C GLU A 88 5.51 -6.05 8.76
N ASN A 89 4.48 -6.23 9.59
CA ASN A 89 4.20 -5.52 10.85
C ASN A 89 3.98 -4.01 10.78
N TYR A 90 4.18 -3.36 9.62
CA TYR A 90 4.13 -1.91 9.49
C TYR A 90 3.36 -1.45 8.24
N LEU A 91 2.67 -0.33 8.39
CA LEU A 91 2.16 0.48 7.29
C LEU A 91 2.96 1.78 7.24
N THR A 92 3.55 2.10 6.09
CA THR A 92 4.38 3.30 5.92
C THR A 92 3.77 4.20 4.85
N TYR A 93 3.49 5.46 5.19
CA TYR A 93 3.18 6.49 4.20
C TYR A 93 4.47 7.15 3.71
N LYS A 94 4.59 7.25 2.39
CA LYS A 94 5.73 7.88 1.72
C LYS A 94 5.25 8.76 0.57
N ASN A 95 5.84 9.93 0.45
CA ASN A 95 5.57 10.84 -0.66
C ASN A 95 6.89 11.41 -1.20
N LEU A 96 6.85 12.00 -2.39
CA LEU A 96 7.98 12.74 -2.95
C LEU A 96 8.08 14.13 -2.30
N GLY A 97 9.31 14.66 -2.21
CA GLY A 97 9.58 15.99 -1.68
C GLY A 97 10.03 15.97 -0.23
N ASP A 98 9.61 16.99 0.53
CA ASP A 98 10.06 17.22 1.93
C ASP A 98 9.20 16.49 2.97
N GLN A 99 8.25 15.66 2.54
CA GLN A 99 7.41 14.85 3.43
C GLN A 99 8.25 13.77 4.10
N HIS A 100 8.24 13.74 5.43
CA HIS A 100 8.86 12.67 6.20
C HIS A 100 8.07 11.36 6.09
N ASP A 101 8.79 10.23 6.13
CA ASP A 101 8.20 8.90 6.20
C ASP A 101 7.43 8.73 7.51
N ILE A 102 6.16 8.34 7.41
CA ILE A 102 5.31 8.11 8.58
C ILE A 102 5.02 6.63 8.66
N ARG A 103 5.39 6.01 9.78
CA ARG A 103 5.23 4.58 10.01
C ARG A 103 4.19 4.34 11.11
N CYS A 104 3.33 3.36 10.92
CA CYS A 104 2.36 2.90 11.90
C CYS A 104 2.44 1.36 12.03
N PRO A 105 2.63 0.81 13.24
CA PRO A 105 2.61 -0.63 13.44
C PRO A 105 1.19 -1.19 13.25
N ILE A 106 1.08 -2.39 12.69
CA ILE A 106 -0.20 -3.09 12.50
C ILE A 106 -0.69 -3.58 13.88
N PRO A 107 -1.91 -3.20 14.32
CA PRO A 107 -2.45 -3.65 15.59
C PRO A 107 -2.65 -5.17 15.63
N ARG A 108 -2.17 -5.82 16.70
CA ARG A 108 -2.40 -7.25 16.95
C ARG A 108 -3.55 -7.49 17.93
N ARG A 109 -4.18 -8.66 17.86
CA ARG A 109 -5.18 -9.11 18.83
C ARG A 109 -4.52 -9.32 20.19
N ARG A 110 -5.22 -8.98 21.28
CA ARG A 110 -4.64 -9.01 22.65
C ARG A 110 -4.19 -10.40 23.11
N ASN A 111 -4.87 -11.46 22.66
CA ASN A 111 -4.64 -12.85 23.06
C ASN A 111 -4.46 -13.72 21.83
N ASP A 112 -3.60 -13.28 20.92
CA ASP A 112 -3.31 -14.08 19.73
C ASP A 112 -2.67 -15.43 20.14
N LEU A 113 -3.17 -16.52 19.56
CA LEU A 113 -2.65 -17.87 19.82
C LEU A 113 -1.52 -18.23 18.85
N ASP A 114 -1.32 -17.40 17.82
CA ASP A 114 -0.22 -17.52 16.88
C ASP A 114 1.13 -17.23 17.54
N ASP A 115 2.20 -17.75 16.92
CA ASP A 115 3.56 -17.52 17.35
C ASP A 115 3.87 -16.01 17.39
N PRO A 116 4.29 -15.45 18.54
CA PRO A 116 4.69 -14.05 18.63
C PRO A 116 5.78 -13.64 17.64
N GLU A 117 6.63 -14.58 17.20
CA GLU A 117 7.69 -14.31 16.23
C GLU A 117 7.17 -14.22 14.78
N ARG A 118 5.95 -14.70 14.50
CA ARG A 118 5.35 -14.58 13.17
C ARG A 118 4.92 -13.13 12.93
N GLY A 119 5.40 -12.51 11.85
CA GLY A 119 4.94 -11.19 11.43
C GLY A 119 3.52 -11.19 10.91
N MET A 120 2.92 -10.00 10.83
CA MET A 120 1.58 -9.80 10.29
C MET A 120 1.65 -8.95 9.02
N ILE A 121 0.90 -9.34 7.98
CA ILE A 121 0.78 -8.56 6.75
C ILE A 121 -0.68 -8.23 6.42
N PHE A 122 -0.87 -7.15 5.65
CA PHE A 122 -2.12 -6.95 4.91
C PHE A 122 -2.17 -7.85 3.68
N ILE A 123 -3.34 -8.30 3.25
CA ILE A 123 -3.48 -9.19 2.07
C ILE A 123 -4.22 -8.51 0.92
N CYS A 124 -5.14 -7.59 1.22
CA CYS A 124 -5.83 -6.81 0.21
C CYS A 124 -6.20 -5.43 0.75
N SER A 125 -6.58 -4.53 -0.17
CA SER A 125 -7.01 -3.17 0.15
C SER A 125 -8.17 -2.73 -0.73
N ALA A 126 -8.96 -1.80 -0.21
CA ALA A 126 -9.96 -1.06 -0.97
C ALA A 126 -9.87 0.42 -0.61
N THR A 127 -9.76 1.26 -1.63
CA THR A 127 -9.79 2.71 -1.48
C THR A 127 -11.19 3.21 -1.73
N HIS A 128 -11.75 3.94 -0.76
CA HIS A 128 -13.00 4.67 -0.97
C HIS A 128 -12.73 6.17 -0.98
N ARG A 129 -13.19 6.83 -2.05
CA ARG A 129 -13.06 8.28 -2.22
C ARG A 129 -14.42 8.89 -2.48
N THR A 130 -14.71 9.94 -1.74
CA THR A 130 -15.85 10.84 -1.92
C THR A 130 -15.34 12.25 -2.19
N LYS A 131 -16.23 13.21 -2.45
CA LYS A 131 -15.84 14.62 -2.67
C LYS A 131 -15.24 15.30 -1.44
N SER A 132 -15.58 14.83 -0.24
CA SER A 132 -15.21 15.49 1.03
C SER A 132 -14.21 14.69 1.86
N MET A 133 -14.07 13.40 1.59
CA MET A 133 -13.20 12.52 2.36
C MET A 133 -12.79 11.29 1.54
N TYR A 134 -11.66 10.73 1.93
CA TYR A 134 -11.21 9.40 1.49
C TYR A 134 -10.84 8.56 2.72
N PHE A 135 -10.87 7.25 2.55
CA PHE A 135 -10.35 6.31 3.52
C PHE A 135 -9.99 5.01 2.82
N PHE A 136 -9.23 4.18 3.52
CA PHE A 136 -8.83 2.87 3.02
C PHE A 136 -9.36 1.80 3.97
N LEU A 137 -9.75 0.66 3.41
CA LEU A 137 -9.97 -0.57 4.14
C LEU A 137 -8.87 -1.53 3.75
N LEU A 138 -8.04 -1.94 4.71
CA LEU A 138 -7.02 -2.97 4.49
C LEU A 138 -7.35 -4.17 5.36
N GLN A 139 -7.22 -5.37 4.79
CA GLN A 139 -7.49 -6.62 5.49
C GLN A 139 -6.18 -7.33 5.83
N THR A 140 -6.04 -7.84 7.05
CA THR A 140 -4.90 -8.68 7.47
C THR A 140 -5.08 -10.14 7.04
N GLU A 141 -4.03 -10.94 7.13
CA GLU A 141 -4.08 -12.39 6.87
C GLU A 141 -5.04 -13.15 7.80
N GLN A 142 -5.32 -12.61 9.01
CA GLN A 142 -6.29 -13.16 9.96
C GLN A 142 -7.75 -12.72 9.66
N GLY A 143 -7.95 -11.94 8.60
CA GLY A 143 -9.27 -11.46 8.17
C GLY A 143 -9.72 -10.14 8.80
N ASP A 144 -8.91 -9.51 9.65
CA ASP A 144 -9.27 -8.25 10.29
C ASP A 144 -9.18 -7.09 9.30
N ILE A 145 -10.27 -6.36 9.16
CA ILE A 145 -10.35 -5.15 8.36
C ILE A 145 -10.06 -3.95 9.25
N PHE A 146 -9.09 -3.15 8.84
CA PHE A 146 -8.79 -1.86 9.44
C PHE A 146 -9.23 -0.74 8.51
N LYS A 147 -9.96 0.23 9.09
CA LYS A 147 -10.17 1.52 8.46
C LYS A 147 -8.95 2.40 8.71
N ILE A 148 -8.29 2.79 7.63
CA ILE A 148 -7.15 3.70 7.65
C ILE A 148 -7.57 5.07 7.15
N THR A 149 -7.18 6.09 7.89
CA THR A 149 -7.33 7.50 7.54
C THR A 149 -6.01 8.22 7.75
N LEU A 150 -5.71 9.19 6.88
CA LEU A 150 -4.54 10.05 7.00
C LEU A 150 -4.99 11.38 7.56
N GLU A 151 -4.31 11.86 8.60
CA GLU A 151 -4.48 13.25 9.03
C GLU A 151 -3.45 14.12 8.33
N THR A 152 -3.90 15.30 7.90
CA THR A 152 -3.11 16.24 7.13
C THR A 152 -3.16 17.59 7.83
N ASP A 153 -2.00 18.21 7.95
CA ASP A 153 -1.82 19.58 8.43
C ASP A 153 -1.09 20.36 7.33
N ASP A 154 -1.68 21.45 6.85
CA ASP A 154 -1.16 22.26 5.74
C ASP A 154 -0.63 21.45 4.52
N ASP A 155 -1.44 20.51 4.03
CA ASP A 155 -1.12 19.58 2.92
C ASP A 155 0.01 18.56 3.20
N VAL A 156 0.58 18.56 4.40
CA VAL A 156 1.56 17.58 4.88
C VAL A 156 0.83 16.52 5.68
N VAL A 157 1.07 15.23 5.41
CA VAL A 157 0.52 14.17 6.25
C VAL A 157 1.23 14.21 7.59
N SER A 158 0.48 14.22 8.69
CA SER A 158 1.01 14.26 10.05
C SER A 158 0.98 12.88 10.72
N GLU A 159 -0.09 12.12 10.49
CA GLU A 159 -0.26 10.79 11.11
C GLU A 159 -1.15 9.85 10.30
N ILE A 160 -0.92 8.55 10.51
CA ILE A 160 -1.75 7.47 9.98
C ILE A 160 -2.60 6.91 11.13
N LYS A 161 -3.92 7.05 11.04
CA LYS A 161 -4.87 6.45 12.00
C LYS A 161 -5.36 5.11 11.50
N LEU A 162 -5.07 4.05 12.25
CA LEU A 162 -5.62 2.71 12.04
C LEU A 162 -6.71 2.46 13.08
N LYS A 163 -7.93 2.16 12.63
CA LYS A 163 -9.03 1.77 13.50
C LYS A 163 -9.60 0.43 13.04
N TYR A 164 -9.74 -0.51 13.98
CA TYR A 164 -10.45 -1.76 13.71
C TYR A 164 -11.87 -1.46 13.20
N PHE A 165 -12.23 -2.10 12.09
CA PHE A 165 -13.52 -1.90 11.43
C PHE A 165 -14.42 -3.13 11.62
N ASP A 166 -13.97 -4.28 11.15
CA ASP A 166 -14.71 -5.56 11.23
C ASP A 166 -13.77 -6.74 10.95
N THR A 167 -14.27 -7.97 11.04
CA THR A 167 -13.54 -9.18 10.65
C THR A 167 -14.37 -9.99 9.66
N VAL A 168 -13.78 -10.33 8.51
CA VAL A 168 -14.39 -11.16 7.45
C VAL A 168 -13.35 -12.19 6.99
N PRO A 169 -13.74 -13.25 6.26
CA PRO A 169 -12.78 -14.22 5.75
C PRO A 169 -11.71 -13.56 4.89
N PRO A 170 -10.46 -14.06 4.91
CA PRO A 170 -9.40 -13.60 4.04
C PRO A 170 -9.86 -13.48 2.58
N ALA A 171 -9.66 -12.29 2.01
CA ALA A 171 -10.15 -11.93 0.69
C ALA A 171 -9.01 -11.60 -0.25
N THR A 172 -9.15 -12.05 -1.50
CA THR A 172 -8.25 -11.69 -2.60
C THR A 172 -8.46 -10.23 -3.02
N ALA A 173 -9.70 -9.73 -2.93
CA ALA A 173 -10.04 -8.37 -3.31
C ALA A 173 -11.22 -7.83 -2.52
N MET A 174 -11.21 -6.52 -2.27
CA MET A 174 -12.31 -5.78 -1.68
C MET A 174 -12.70 -4.59 -2.58
N CYS A 175 -13.99 -4.24 -2.59
CA CYS A 175 -14.48 -3.06 -3.30
C CYS A 175 -15.53 -2.33 -2.47
N VAL A 176 -15.28 -1.04 -2.19
CA VAL A 176 -16.27 -0.18 -1.51
C VAL A 176 -17.09 0.58 -2.55
N LEU A 177 -18.38 0.25 -2.63
CA LEU A 177 -19.32 0.84 -3.56
C LEU A 177 -19.86 2.18 -3.04
N LYS A 178 -20.19 3.10 -3.95
CA LYS A 178 -20.71 4.44 -3.63
C LYS A 178 -22.05 4.43 -2.88
N THR A 179 -22.79 3.34 -3.02
CA THR A 179 -24.09 3.11 -2.36
C THR A 179 -23.95 2.64 -0.91
N GLY A 180 -22.72 2.53 -0.38
CA GLY A 180 -22.47 2.16 1.02
C GLY A 180 -22.29 0.66 1.25
N PHE A 181 -22.07 -0.11 0.18
CA PHE A 181 -21.84 -1.56 0.28
C PHE A 181 -20.35 -1.89 0.16
N LEU A 182 -19.92 -2.90 0.91
CA LEU A 182 -18.59 -3.50 0.78
C LEU A 182 -18.73 -4.87 0.13
N PHE A 183 -18.11 -5.05 -1.03
CA PHE A 183 -17.96 -6.35 -1.67
C PHE A 183 -16.62 -6.97 -1.27
N VAL A 184 -16.66 -8.23 -0.82
CA VAL A 184 -15.49 -8.98 -0.36
C VAL A 184 -15.41 -10.27 -1.17
N ALA A 185 -14.36 -10.42 -1.98
CA ALA A 185 -14.10 -11.64 -2.74
C ALA A 185 -13.13 -12.53 -1.95
N SER A 186 -13.69 -13.44 -1.14
CA SER A 186 -12.92 -14.40 -0.34
C SER A 186 -11.99 -15.26 -1.20
N GLU A 187 -10.82 -15.62 -0.68
CA GLU A 187 -9.83 -16.44 -1.41
C GLU A 187 -10.37 -17.84 -1.70
N PHE A 188 -11.14 -18.42 -0.77
CA PHE A 188 -11.74 -19.74 -0.89
C PHE A 188 -13.14 -19.77 -0.27
N GLY A 189 -14.05 -20.48 -0.95
CA GLY A 189 -15.41 -20.70 -0.50
C GLY A 189 -16.34 -19.50 -0.67
N ASN A 190 -17.64 -19.77 -0.56
CA ASN A 190 -18.67 -18.73 -0.49
C ASN A 190 -19.12 -18.67 0.97
N GLN A 191 -19.04 -17.50 1.59
CA GLN A 191 -19.75 -17.22 2.85
C GLN A 191 -21.02 -16.43 2.56
#